data_AF-W9H9E1-F1
#
_entry.id   AF-W9H9E1-F1
#
_cell.length_a   1.000
_cell.length_b   1.000
_cell.length_c   1.000
_cell.angle_alpha   90.00
_cell.angle_beta   90.00
_cell.angle_gamma   90.00
#
_symmetry.space_group_name_H-M   'P 1'
#
loop_
_entity.id
_entity.type
_entity.pdbx_description
1 polymer ?
#
loop_
_entity_poly.entity_id
_entity_poly.type
_entity_poly.pdbx_seq_one_letter_code
_entity_poly.pdbx_strand_id
1 'polypeptide(L)'
;MARYAAKSWMDYAASAETSEEIVRITVSFLRNETTFQRWCRLYQADRAWDRTPGPPRAPRLYYACLGGLAGAARDLAIEGADVNTQGGEYGNALQAVSSKGNRDVVQLLLDKGADVNDA
;
A
#
# COMPACT_ATOMS: atom_id res chain seq x y z
N MET A 1 13.04 -14.69 -11.22
CA MET A 1 11.83 -15.20 -10.52
C MET A 1 11.37 -14.26 -9.41
N ALA A 2 12.21 -13.87 -8.45
CA ALA A 2 11.80 -12.99 -7.32
C ALA A 2 11.15 -11.65 -7.73
N ARG A 3 11.68 -10.93 -8.73
CA ARG A 3 11.10 -9.67 -9.22
C ARG A 3 9.70 -9.84 -9.83
N TYR A 4 9.43 -10.97 -10.48
CA TYR A 4 8.13 -11.24 -11.08
C TYR A 4 7.07 -11.43 -9.99
N ALA A 5 7.37 -12.24 -8.97
CA ALA A 5 6.50 -12.39 -7.80
C ALA A 5 6.26 -11.04 -7.11
N ALA A 6 7.31 -10.23 -6.95
CA ALA A 6 7.20 -8.89 -6.36
C ALA A 6 6.28 -7.94 -7.15
N LYS A 7 6.13 -8.14 -8.47
CA LYS A 7 5.24 -7.36 -9.34
C LYS A 7 3.78 -7.77 -9.21
N SER A 8 3.50 -9.06 -9.03
CA SER A 8 2.14 -9.60 -9.16
C SER A 8 1.46 -9.94 -7.84
N TRP A 9 2.20 -10.08 -6.74
CA TRP A 9 1.61 -10.59 -5.49
C TRP A 9 0.47 -9.73 -4.95
N MET A 10 0.53 -8.39 -5.08
CA MET A 10 -0.54 -7.50 -4.60
C MET A 10 -1.83 -7.65 -5.41
N ASP A 11 -1.75 -7.89 -6.72
CA ASP A 11 -2.94 -8.13 -7.54
C ASP A 11 -3.66 -9.43 -7.10
N TYR A 12 -2.87 -10.47 -6.80
CA TYR A 12 -3.40 -11.73 -6.26
C TYR A 12 -3.93 -11.56 -4.84
N ALA A 13 -3.22 -10.84 -3.98
CA ALA A 13 -3.66 -10.56 -2.61
C ALA A 13 -4.98 -9.79 -2.61
N ALA A 14 -5.08 -8.71 -3.40
CA ALA A 14 -6.31 -7.91 -3.54
C ALA A 14 -7.51 -8.75 -3.99
N SER A 15 -7.30 -9.68 -4.92
CA SER A 15 -8.35 -10.60 -5.38
C SER A 15 -8.75 -11.63 -4.32
N ALA A 16 -7.86 -11.90 -3.36
CA ALA A 16 -8.03 -12.91 -2.31
C ALA A 16 -8.32 -12.32 -0.91
N GLU A 17 -8.45 -11.00 -0.77
CA GLU A 17 -8.84 -10.32 0.48
C GLU A 17 -10.28 -10.59 0.92
N THR A 18 -11.01 -11.46 0.21
CA THR A 18 -12.25 -12.07 0.73
C THR A 18 -11.98 -13.01 1.92
N SER A 19 -10.73 -13.43 2.12
CA SER A 19 -10.29 -14.23 3.25
C SER A 19 -9.57 -13.38 4.29
N GLU A 20 -10.05 -13.42 5.54
CA GLU A 20 -9.39 -12.78 6.69
C GLU A 20 -7.95 -13.27 6.89
N GLU A 21 -7.67 -14.53 6.55
CA GLU A 21 -6.31 -15.08 6.64
C GLU A 21 -5.37 -14.38 5.64
N ILE A 22 -5.83 -14.14 4.42
CA ILE A 22 -5.04 -13.45 3.39
C ILE A 22 -4.78 -12.00 3.79
N VAL A 23 -5.80 -11.32 4.35
CA VAL A 23 -5.62 -9.97 4.91
C VAL A 23 -4.55 -9.98 6.00
N ARG A 24 -4.64 -10.90 6.96
CA ARG A 24 -3.64 -11.02 8.05
C ARG A 24 -2.23 -11.31 7.54
N ILE A 25 -2.09 -12.20 6.57
CA ILE A 25 -0.79 -12.51 5.96
C ILE A 25 -0.22 -11.28 5.25
N THR A 26 -1.06 -10.56 4.51
CA THR A 26 -0.68 -9.33 3.79
C THR A 26 -0.25 -8.22 4.74
N VAL A 27 -1.01 -8.00 5.81
CA VAL A 27 -0.67 -7.04 6.87
C VAL A 27 0.65 -7.43 7.55
N SER A 28 0.83 -8.71 7.89
CA SER A 28 2.08 -9.22 8.47
C SER A 28 3.29 -8.98 7.55
N PHE A 29 3.12 -9.23 6.25
CA PHE A 29 4.14 -8.96 5.24
C PHE A 29 4.52 -7.48 5.19
N LEU A 30 3.54 -6.59 5.10
CA LEU A 30 3.77 -5.14 5.02
C LEU A 30 4.40 -4.59 6.31
N ARG A 31 4.01 -5.11 7.47
CA ARG A 31 4.54 -4.69 8.77
C ARG A 31 6.00 -5.11 8.98
N ASN A 32 6.40 -6.26 8.45
CA ASN A 32 7.77 -6.73 8.58
C ASN A 32 8.75 -5.81 7.82
N GLU A 33 9.55 -5.03 8.55
CA GLU A 33 10.51 -4.07 8.00
C GLU A 33 11.43 -4.70 6.96
N THR A 34 12.04 -5.85 7.28
CA THR A 34 13.00 -6.49 6.38
C THR A 34 12.35 -6.98 5.09
N THR A 35 11.15 -7.55 5.20
CA THR A 35 10.38 -8.05 4.06
C THR A 35 9.91 -6.91 3.17
N PHE A 36 9.35 -5.87 3.77
CA PHE A 36 8.88 -4.67 3.07
C PHE A 36 10.02 -3.94 2.34
N GLN A 37 11.17 -3.73 3.01
CA GLN A 37 12.37 -3.13 2.42
C GLN A 37 12.90 -3.95 1.24
N ARG A 38 12.99 -5.27 1.40
CA ARG A 38 13.44 -6.17 0.32
C ARG A 38 12.49 -6.12 -0.86
N TRP A 39 11.18 -6.13 -0.61
CA TRP A 39 10.17 -6.04 -1.65
C TRP A 39 10.31 -4.72 -2.44
N CYS A 40 10.40 -3.56 -1.78
CA CYS A 40 10.57 -2.28 -2.47
C CYS A 40 11.86 -2.20 -3.30
N ARG A 41 12.96 -2.80 -2.81
CA ARG A 41 14.24 -2.88 -3.55
C ARG A 41 14.19 -3.84 -4.74
N LEU A 42 13.28 -4.81 -4.75
CA LEU A 42 13.05 -5.69 -5.89
C LEU A 42 12.13 -5.04 -6.93
N TYR A 43 11.13 -4.27 -6.48
CA TYR A 43 10.14 -3.65 -7.33
C TYR A 43 9.44 -2.48 -6.62
N GLN A 44 9.47 -1.29 -7.23
CA GLN A 44 8.65 -0.15 -6.82
C GLN A 44 7.35 -0.15 -7.62
N ALA A 45 6.23 -0.40 -6.93
CA ALA A 45 4.92 -0.59 -7.57
C ALA A 45 4.40 0.64 -8.31
N ASP A 46 4.74 1.84 -7.84
CA ASP A 46 4.41 3.13 -8.45
C ASP A 46 5.42 3.58 -9.51
N ARG A 47 6.55 2.89 -9.67
CA ARG A 47 7.59 3.19 -10.68
C ARG A 47 8.03 1.94 -11.43
N ALA A 48 7.09 1.30 -12.12
CA ALA A 48 7.38 0.05 -12.85
C ALA A 48 8.49 0.18 -13.92
N TRP A 49 8.75 1.39 -14.41
CA TRP A 49 9.82 1.71 -15.36
C TRP A 49 11.21 1.85 -14.72
N ASP A 50 11.31 1.97 -13.39
CA ASP A 50 12.58 2.08 -12.71
C ASP A 50 13.36 0.75 -12.80
N ARG A 51 14.56 0.82 -13.39
CA ARG A 51 15.44 -0.34 -13.57
C ARG A 51 16.28 -0.61 -12.32
N THR A 52 16.38 0.36 -11.41
CA THR A 52 17.17 0.30 -10.17
C THR A 52 16.34 0.77 -8.98
N PRO A 53 15.34 -0.04 -8.54
CA PRO A 53 14.49 0.32 -7.42
C PRO A 53 15.32 0.53 -6.13
N GLY A 54 15.06 1.66 -5.46
CA GLY A 54 15.69 2.05 -4.20
C GLY A 54 14.93 1.59 -2.95
N PRO A 55 15.25 2.12 -1.76
CA PRO A 55 14.45 1.89 -0.55
C PRO A 55 12.99 2.37 -0.74
N PRO A 56 12.05 1.93 0.13
CA PRO A 56 10.68 2.43 0.14
C PRO A 56 10.66 3.96 0.19
N ARG A 57 9.80 4.57 -0.62
CA ARG A 57 9.67 6.03 -0.75
C ARG A 57 8.37 6.57 -0.16
N ALA A 58 7.56 5.67 0.40
CA ALA A 58 6.22 5.95 0.89
C ALA A 58 5.90 5.05 2.10
N PRO A 59 4.92 5.42 2.93
CA PRO A 59 4.51 4.59 4.05
C PRO A 59 3.85 3.28 3.59
N ARG A 60 3.80 2.28 4.47
CA ARG A 60 3.15 0.99 4.19
C ARG A 60 1.68 1.14 3.77
N LEU A 61 1.00 2.09 4.41
CA LEU A 61 -0.38 2.45 4.10
C LEU A 61 -0.53 2.89 2.63
N TYR A 62 0.39 3.70 2.12
CA TYR A 62 0.40 4.10 0.71
C TYR A 62 0.46 2.89 -0.23
N TYR A 63 1.33 1.91 0.04
CA TYR A 63 1.44 0.74 -0.81
C TYR A 63 0.23 -0.19 -0.70
N ALA A 64 -0.40 -0.31 0.47
CA ALA A 64 -1.66 -1.03 0.61
C ALA A 64 -2.77 -0.38 -0.23
N CYS A 65 -2.89 0.95 -0.15
CA CYS A 65 -3.79 1.76 -0.95
C CYS A 65 -3.52 1.62 -2.46
N LEU A 66 -2.26 1.75 -2.89
CA LEU A 66 -1.82 1.58 -4.27
C LEU A 66 -2.04 0.15 -4.78
N GLY A 67 -1.95 -0.86 -3.92
CA GLY A 67 -2.20 -2.26 -4.26
C GLY A 67 -3.68 -2.60 -4.37
N GLY A 68 -4.58 -1.70 -3.94
CA GLY A 68 -6.01 -2.03 -3.80
C GLY A 68 -6.30 -3.00 -2.66
N LEU A 69 -5.39 -3.12 -1.69
CA LEU A 69 -5.48 -4.02 -0.53
C LEU A 69 -6.38 -3.36 0.52
N ALA A 70 -7.69 -3.41 0.27
CA ALA A 70 -8.70 -2.77 1.09
C ALA A 70 -8.63 -3.20 2.56
N GLY A 71 -8.57 -4.51 2.82
CA GLY A 71 -8.50 -5.05 4.18
C GLY A 71 -7.22 -4.59 4.88
N ALA A 72 -6.07 -4.76 4.23
CA ALA A 72 -4.80 -4.35 4.81
C ALA A 72 -4.70 -2.83 5.02
N ALA A 73 -5.23 -2.02 4.11
CA ALA A 73 -5.24 -0.56 4.25
C ALA A 73 -6.10 -0.11 5.44
N ARG A 74 -7.26 -0.75 5.65
CA ARG A 74 -8.11 -0.48 6.82
C ARG A 74 -7.39 -0.82 8.12
N ASP A 75 -6.80 -2.01 8.21
CA ASP A 75 -6.08 -2.45 9.42
C ASP A 75 -4.93 -1.50 9.75
N LEU A 76 -4.10 -1.16 8.77
CA LEU A 76 -2.99 -0.23 8.97
C LEU A 76 -3.46 1.17 9.39
N ALA A 77 -4.55 1.68 8.82
CA ALA A 77 -5.11 2.99 9.21
C ALA A 77 -5.72 2.97 10.62
N ILE A 78 -6.31 1.85 11.04
CA ILE A 78 -6.85 1.69 12.40
C ILE A 78 -5.73 1.56 13.43
N GLU A 79 -4.63 0.87 13.09
CA GLU A 79 -3.44 0.67 13.93
C GLU A 79 -2.62 1.95 14.16
N GLY A 80 -3.06 3.11 13.67
CA GLY A 80 -2.42 4.41 13.93
C GLY A 80 -1.33 4.76 12.92
N ALA A 81 -1.36 4.19 11.71
CA ALA A 81 -0.58 4.72 10.62
C ALA A 81 -0.92 6.20 10.40
N ASP A 82 0.09 7.04 10.25
CA ASP A 82 -0.11 8.44 9.87
C ASP A 82 -0.65 8.50 8.44
N VAL A 83 -1.91 8.90 8.32
CA VAL A 83 -2.66 8.94 7.06
C VAL A 83 -2.21 10.07 6.13
N ASN A 84 -1.53 11.08 6.68
CA ASN A 84 -1.04 12.24 5.94
C ASN A 84 0.44 12.16 5.57
N THR A 85 1.12 11.06 5.94
CA THR A 85 2.52 10.87 5.55
C THR A 85 2.64 10.89 4.02
N GLN A 86 3.38 11.88 3.52
CA GLN A 86 3.68 12.01 2.10
C GLN A 86 4.70 10.98 1.63
N GLY A 87 4.57 10.57 0.37
CA GLY A 87 5.49 9.68 -0.31
C GLY A 87 4.89 8.99 -1.52
N GLY A 88 5.79 8.44 -2.35
CA GLY A 88 5.44 7.77 -3.60
C GLY A 88 5.01 8.74 -4.70
N GLU A 89 4.68 8.21 -5.88
CA GLU A 89 4.31 9.03 -7.05
C GLU A 89 2.95 9.69 -6.94
N TYR A 90 2.02 9.11 -6.19
CA TYR A 90 0.70 9.70 -5.95
C TYR A 90 0.69 10.64 -4.75
N GLY A 91 1.83 11.08 -4.22
CA GLY A 91 1.89 12.07 -3.13
C GLY A 91 1.56 11.52 -1.74
N ASN A 92 0.43 10.83 -1.55
CA ASN A 92 0.02 10.26 -0.27
C ASN A 92 -0.90 9.02 -0.43
N ALA A 93 -1.28 8.40 0.69
CA ALA A 93 -2.13 7.21 0.69
C ALA A 93 -3.56 7.47 0.16
N LEU A 94 -4.13 8.65 0.46
CA LEU A 94 -5.47 9.05 0.04
C LEU A 94 -5.58 9.17 -1.50
N GLN A 95 -4.59 9.81 -2.12
CA GLN A 95 -4.50 9.95 -3.58
C GLN A 95 -4.23 8.60 -4.25
N ALA A 96 -3.37 7.77 -3.67
CA ALA A 96 -3.13 6.42 -4.17
C ALA A 96 -4.40 5.56 -4.16
N VAL A 97 -5.18 5.57 -3.08
CA VAL A 97 -6.44 4.79 -3.01
C VAL A 97 -7.54 5.38 -3.88
N SER A 98 -7.58 6.70 -4.05
CA SER A 98 -8.51 7.36 -4.95
C SER A 98 -8.29 6.92 -6.40
N SER A 99 -7.03 6.75 -6.82
CA SER A 99 -6.68 6.22 -8.14
C SER A 99 -7.21 4.79 -8.38
N LYS A 100 -7.39 4.01 -7.31
CA LYS A 100 -7.95 2.65 -7.34
C LYS A 100 -9.47 2.61 -7.26
N GLY A 101 -10.14 3.72 -6.97
CA GLY A 101 -11.60 3.79 -6.87
C GLY A 101 -12.19 3.10 -5.64
N ASN A 102 -11.39 2.80 -4.61
CA ASN A 102 -11.85 2.15 -3.40
C ASN A 102 -12.48 3.16 -2.43
N ARG A 103 -13.77 3.44 -2.64
CA ARG A 103 -14.54 4.47 -1.92
C ARG A 103 -14.57 4.26 -0.41
N ASP A 104 -14.65 3.01 0.03
CA ASP A 104 -14.77 2.72 1.46
C ASP A 104 -13.48 3.05 2.22
N VAL A 105 -12.33 2.76 1.61
CA VAL A 105 -11.03 3.10 2.20
C VAL A 105 -10.76 4.59 2.09
N VAL A 106 -11.17 5.25 0.99
CA VAL A 106 -11.15 6.72 0.90
C VAL A 106 -11.91 7.32 2.07
N GLN A 107 -13.16 6.89 2.31
CA GLN A 107 -13.97 7.41 3.41
C GLN A 107 -13.31 7.15 4.76
N LEU A 108 -12.77 5.95 4.99
CA LEU A 108 -12.05 5.64 6.23
C LEU A 108 -10.85 6.57 6.47
N LEU A 109 -10.05 6.83 5.43
CA LEU A 109 -8.89 7.73 5.56
C LEU A 109 -9.34 9.16 5.87
N LEU A 110 -10.41 9.64 5.23
CA LEU A 110 -10.99 10.96 5.52
C LEU A 110 -11.53 11.04 6.96
N ASP A 111 -12.23 10.00 7.43
CA ASP A 111 -12.72 9.92 8.81
C ASP A 111 -11.56 9.89 9.84
N LYS A 112 -10.39 9.40 9.42
CA LYS A 112 -9.14 9.43 10.19
C LYS A 112 -8.38 10.76 10.09
N GLY A 113 -8.91 11.75 9.35
CA GLY A 113 -8.33 13.08 9.22
C GLY A 113 -7.31 13.22 8.08
N ALA A 114 -7.41 12.40 7.03
CA ALA A 114 -6.60 12.58 5.84
C ALA A 114 -6.92 13.92 5.14
N ASP A 115 -5.90 14.73 4.86
CA ASP A 115 -6.06 15.98 4.11
C ASP A 115 -6.14 15.69 2.61
N VAL A 116 -7.17 16.26 1.98
CA VAL A 116 -7.42 16.14 0.54
C VAL A 116 -6.44 16.99 -0.27
N ASN A 117 -5.88 18.04 0.34
CA ASN A 117 -5.07 19.05 -0.34
C ASN A 117 -3.56 18.79 -0.23
N ASP A 118 -3.11 17.95 0.71
CA ASP A 118 -1.69 17.66 0.86
C ASP A 118 -1.26 16.64 -0.21
N ALA A 119 -0.51 17.09 -1.22
CA ALA A 119 0.01 16.28 -2.33
C ALA A 119 1.54 16.35 -2.37
#